data_AF-A0A2A4MGZ3-F1
#
_entry.id   AF-A0A2A4MGZ3-F1
#
_cell.length_a   1.000
_cell.length_b   1.000
_cell.length_c   1.000
_cell.angle_alpha   90.00
_cell.angle_beta   90.00
_cell.angle_gamma   90.00
#
_symmetry.space_group_name_H-M   'P 1'
#
loop_
_entity.id
_entity.type
_entity.pdbx_description
1 polymer ?
#
loop_
_entity_poly.entity_id
_entity_poly.type
_entity_poly.pdbx_seq_one_letter_code
_entity_poly.pdbx_strand_id
1 'polypeptide(L)'
;MIIDKFFDHATEERDALIKQKYDKINNENILKVAHDNQARIGCKGGSKYWYGYKKHVSVDMRSGLINKVAVSPANLTDAQGFRHICPSVGAVYADKGYCVKSAKQATRRKNVHLYAI
;
A
#
# COMPACT_ATOMS: atom_id res chain seq x y z
N MET A 1 -17.72 -5.73 -4.20
CA MET A 1 -16.92 -6.71 -4.96
C MET A 1 -15.92 -5.92 -5.81
N ILE A 2 -14.71 -5.69 -5.29
CA ILE A 2 -13.64 -5.02 -6.04
C ILE A 2 -12.47 -5.99 -6.10
N ILE A 3 -12.09 -6.24 -7.33
CA ILE A 3 -11.20 -7.29 -7.79
C ILE A 3 -9.78 -6.86 -7.44
N ASP A 4 -9.19 -7.46 -6.41
CA ASP A 4 -7.75 -7.39 -6.14
C ASP A 4 -7.04 -8.19 -7.25
N LYS A 5 -6.89 -7.59 -8.44
CA LYS A 5 -5.89 -8.07 -9.40
C LYS A 5 -4.53 -7.62 -8.89
N PHE A 6 -3.97 -8.46 -8.01
CA PHE A 6 -2.53 -8.54 -7.76
C PHE A 6 -1.82 -8.63 -9.12
N PHE A 7 -0.98 -7.64 -9.42
CA PHE A 7 -0.28 -7.57 -10.70
C PHE A 7 1.05 -8.33 -10.56
N ASP A 8 1.08 -9.55 -11.11
CA ASP A 8 2.22 -10.49 -11.12
C ASP A 8 3.35 -10.05 -12.08
N HIS A 9 3.83 -8.82 -11.98
CA HIS A 9 5.04 -8.35 -12.70
C HIS A 9 6.32 -8.46 -11.87
N ALA A 10 6.21 -8.85 -10.60
CA ALA A 10 7.36 -8.96 -9.71
C ALA A 10 8.24 -10.21 -9.93
N THR A 11 7.90 -11.09 -10.87
CA THR A 11 8.62 -12.36 -11.12
C THR A 11 9.87 -12.17 -11.99
N GLU A 12 9.80 -11.42 -13.09
CA GLU A 12 10.92 -11.31 -14.05
C GLU A 12 12.10 -10.50 -13.50
N GLU A 13 11.84 -9.36 -12.84
CA GLU A 13 12.89 -8.55 -12.23
C GLU A 13 13.54 -9.24 -11.02
N ARG A 14 12.76 -10.06 -10.29
CA ARG A 14 13.28 -10.89 -9.19
C ARG A 14 14.22 -11.97 -9.72
N ASP A 15 13.88 -12.61 -10.83
CA ASP A 15 14.69 -13.67 -11.43
C ASP A 15 16.00 -13.11 -12.04
N ALA A 16 16.00 -11.85 -12.53
CA ALA A 16 17.21 -11.15 -12.95
C ALA A 16 18.17 -10.83 -11.78
N LEU A 17 17.63 -10.49 -10.60
CA LEU A 17 18.40 -10.21 -9.38
C LEU A 17 19.03 -11.47 -8.75
N ILE A 18 18.32 -12.60 -8.77
CA ILE A 18 18.87 -13.90 -8.35
C ILE A 18 20.08 -14.29 -9.23
N LYS A 19 20.04 -13.92 -10.52
CA LYS A 19 21.14 -14.12 -11.49
C LYS A 19 22.40 -13.29 -11.17
N GLN A 20 22.28 -12.19 -10.44
CA GLN A 20 23.39 -11.30 -10.05
C GLN A 20 24.03 -11.62 -8.68
N LYS A 21 23.79 -12.81 -8.10
CA LYS A 21 24.43 -13.29 -6.85
C LYS A 21 24.12 -12.46 -5.58
N TYR A 22 22.95 -11.84 -5.49
CA TYR A 22 22.48 -11.29 -4.21
C TYR A 22 21.57 -12.32 -3.50
N ASP A 23 22.06 -12.95 -2.43
CA ASP A 23 21.33 -13.92 -1.62
C ASP A 23 20.05 -13.34 -0.97
N LYS A 24 19.97 -12.01 -0.82
CA LYS A 24 18.82 -11.30 -0.26
C LYS A 24 18.55 -9.99 -0.99
N ILE A 25 17.37 -9.88 -1.60
CA ILE A 25 16.90 -8.66 -2.26
C ILE A 25 16.22 -7.78 -1.19
N ASN A 26 16.76 -6.59 -0.96
CA ASN A 26 16.22 -5.59 -0.03
C ASN A 26 15.95 -4.26 -0.77
N ASN A 27 15.30 -3.31 -0.10
CA ASN A 27 14.94 -2.01 -0.68
C ASN A 27 16.14 -1.12 -1.05
N GLU A 28 17.35 -1.43 -0.57
CA GLU A 28 18.58 -0.70 -0.88
C GLU A 28 19.30 -1.28 -2.10
N ASN A 29 19.30 -2.61 -2.23
CA ASN A 29 19.94 -3.33 -3.33
C ASN A 29 19.09 -3.25 -4.60
N ILE A 30 17.76 -3.19 -4.49
CA ILE A 30 16.89 -3.10 -5.67
C ILE A 30 17.09 -1.79 -6.43
N LEU A 31 17.47 -0.70 -5.76
CA LEU A 31 17.77 0.59 -6.39
C LEU A 31 18.93 0.54 -7.40
N LYS A 32 19.80 -0.48 -7.30
CA LYS A 32 20.95 -0.63 -8.21
C LYS A 32 20.58 -1.29 -9.53
N VAL A 33 19.45 -2.00 -9.56
CA VAL A 33 19.02 -2.84 -10.70
C VAL A 33 17.68 -2.37 -11.27
N ALA A 34 16.82 -1.80 -10.43
CA ALA A 34 15.53 -1.30 -10.83
C ALA A 34 15.64 -0.11 -11.79
N HIS A 35 14.86 -0.15 -12.87
CA HIS A 35 14.65 1.01 -13.74
C HIS A 35 13.84 2.10 -13.04
N ASP A 36 12.92 1.72 -12.16
CA ASP A 36 12.11 2.66 -11.37
C ASP A 36 12.67 2.84 -9.96
N ASN A 37 13.23 4.03 -9.71
CA ASN A 37 13.82 4.43 -8.44
C ASN A 37 12.81 4.68 -7.31
N GLN A 38 11.51 4.77 -7.61
CA GLN A 38 10.46 5.01 -6.63
C GLN A 38 9.70 3.74 -6.25
N ALA A 39 9.70 2.72 -7.10
CA ALA A 39 9.16 1.40 -6.78
C ALA A 39 9.99 0.70 -5.69
N ARG A 40 9.30 0.03 -4.76
CA ARG A 40 9.91 -0.65 -3.60
C ARG A 40 9.35 -2.06 -3.44
N ILE A 41 10.04 -2.88 -2.67
CA ILE A 41 9.56 -4.21 -2.26
C ILE A 41 8.70 -4.06 -1.01
N GLY A 42 7.50 -4.62 -1.07
CA GLY A 42 6.65 -4.88 0.09
C GLY A 42 6.65 -6.36 0.48
N CYS A 43 6.29 -6.64 1.73
CA CYS A 43 6.22 -8.00 2.26
C CYS A 43 4.97 -8.17 3.14
N LYS A 44 4.27 -9.31 3.00
CA LYS A 44 3.15 -9.73 3.88
C LYS A 44 3.50 -11.07 4.51
N GLY A 45 3.54 -11.11 5.84
CA GLY A 45 3.75 -12.34 6.59
C GLY A 45 5.13 -12.99 6.41
N GLY A 46 6.14 -12.25 5.92
CA GLY A 46 7.52 -12.74 5.79
C GLY A 46 7.79 -13.64 4.57
N SER A 47 6.75 -14.10 3.86
CA SER A 47 6.88 -15.04 2.74
C SER A 47 6.39 -14.50 1.40
N LYS A 48 5.44 -13.57 1.41
CA LYS A 48 4.88 -12.98 0.18
C LYS A 48 5.51 -11.63 -0.08
N TYR A 49 6.22 -11.51 -1.19
CA TYR A 49 6.89 -10.30 -1.62
C TYR A 49 6.27 -9.78 -2.92
N TRP A 50 6.19 -8.45 -3.05
CA TRP A 50 5.79 -7.79 -4.29
C TRP A 50 6.67 -6.57 -4.51
N TYR A 51 6.95 -6.26 -5.77
CA TYR A 51 7.70 -5.08 -6.17
C TYR A 51 6.79 -4.12 -6.94
N GLY A 52 6.85 -2.82 -6.62
CA GLY A 52 6.09 -1.80 -7.31
C GLY A 52 5.43 -0.79 -6.38
N TYR A 53 4.14 -0.55 -6.62
CA TYR A 53 3.33 0.44 -5.92
C TYR A 53 2.05 -0.16 -5.36
N LYS A 54 1.51 0.50 -4.34
CA LYS A 54 0.17 0.24 -3.80
C LYS A 54 -0.72 1.43 -4.06
N LYS A 55 -1.96 1.15 -4.47
CA LYS A 55 -2.99 2.15 -4.69
C LYS A 55 -3.97 2.15 -3.52
N HIS A 56 -4.15 3.31 -2.89
CA HIS A 56 -5.16 3.55 -1.87
C HIS A 56 -6.28 4.39 -2.49
N VAL A 57 -7.53 3.96 -2.31
CA VAL A 57 -8.70 4.64 -2.87
C VAL A 57 -9.71 4.87 -1.76
N SER A 58 -10.18 6.11 -1.63
CA SER A 58 -11.32 6.47 -0.79
C SER A 58 -12.54 6.70 -1.68
N VAL A 59 -13.62 6.02 -1.35
CA VAL A 59 -14.89 6.05 -2.06
C VAL A 59 -15.97 6.58 -1.12
N ASP A 60 -16.85 7.44 -1.65
CA ASP A 60 -18.06 7.88 -0.95
C ASP A 60 -19.11 6.76 -0.91
N MET A 61 -19.64 6.46 0.27
CA MET A 61 -20.60 5.37 0.43
C MET A 61 -21.95 5.63 -0.24
N ARG A 62 -22.37 6.90 -0.35
CA ARG A 62 -23.69 7.25 -0.87
C ARG A 62 -23.72 7.24 -2.39
N SER A 63 -22.73 7.87 -3.01
CA SER A 63 -22.68 8.06 -4.47
C SER A 63 -21.80 7.03 -5.19
N GLY A 64 -20.95 6.30 -4.46
CA GLY A 64 -19.94 5.43 -5.05
C GLY A 64 -18.81 6.19 -5.76
N LEU A 65 -18.76 7.53 -5.64
CA LEU A 65 -17.74 8.35 -6.27
C LEU A 65 -16.39 8.23 -5.55
N ILE A 66 -15.32 8.23 -6.34
CA ILE A 66 -13.96 8.24 -5.80
C ILE A 66 -13.63 9.66 -5.33
N ASN A 67 -13.38 9.81 -4.03
CA ASN A 67 -13.04 11.08 -3.42
C ASN A 67 -11.55 11.38 -3.51
N LYS A 68 -10.72 10.38 -3.19
CA LYS A 68 -9.26 10.52 -3.14
C LYS A 68 -8.60 9.24 -3.59
N VAL A 69 -7.51 9.40 -4.33
CA VAL A 69 -6.60 8.33 -4.72
C VAL A 69 -5.20 8.73 -4.28
N ALA A 70 -4.48 7.80 -3.69
CA ALA A 70 -3.06 7.96 -3.40
C ALA A 70 -2.31 6.72 -3.85
N VAL A 71 -1.19 6.91 -4.53
CA VAL A 71 -0.28 5.83 -4.90
C VAL A 71 0.95 5.96 -4.01
N SER A 72 1.34 4.86 -3.38
CA SER A 72 2.49 4.81 -2.48
C SER A 72 3.44 3.68 -2.89
N PRO A 73 4.75 3.78 -2.61
CA PRO A 73 5.65 2.67 -2.84
C PRO A 73 5.25 1.45 -2.01
N ALA A 74 5.48 0.25 -2.53
CA ALA A 74 4.95 -0.98 -1.94
C ALA A 74 5.48 -1.33 -0.55
N ASN A 75 6.56 -0.69 -0.08
CA ASN A 75 7.10 -0.86 1.27
C ASN A 75 6.20 -0.27 2.36
N LEU A 76 5.33 0.69 2.02
CA LEU A 76 4.44 1.30 2.99
C LEU A 76 3.28 0.35 3.33
N THR A 77 2.96 0.30 4.61
CA THR A 77 1.78 -0.43 5.08
C THR A 77 0.51 0.33 4.73
N ASP A 78 -0.58 -0.41 4.54
CA ASP A 78 -1.86 0.19 4.15
C ASP A 78 -2.35 1.24 5.17
N ALA A 79 -2.09 0.99 6.45
CA ALA A 79 -2.40 1.92 7.53
C ALA A 79 -1.51 3.18 7.56
N GLN A 80 -0.30 3.15 6.99
CA GLN A 80 0.51 4.35 6.79
C GLN A 80 0.02 5.13 5.58
N GLY A 81 -0.34 4.43 4.49
CA GLY A 81 -0.93 5.02 3.28
C GLY A 81 -2.28 5.71 3.54
N PHE A 82 -3.04 5.23 4.53
CA PHE A 82 -4.34 5.75 4.92
C PHE A 82 -4.40 7.27 5.12
N ARG A 83 -3.34 7.88 5.66
CA ARG A 83 -3.28 9.33 5.92
C ARG A 83 -3.57 10.18 4.68
N HIS A 84 -3.20 9.68 3.50
CA HIS A 84 -3.31 10.39 2.23
C HIS A 84 -4.75 10.38 1.70
N ILE A 85 -5.48 9.31 1.96
CA ILE A 85 -6.87 9.14 1.50
C ILE A 85 -7.92 9.48 2.56
N CYS A 86 -7.52 9.69 3.81
CA CYS A 86 -8.45 10.00 4.90
C CYS A 86 -9.27 11.27 4.60
N PRO A 87 -10.62 11.20 4.67
CA PRO A 87 -11.51 12.34 4.50
C PRO A 87 -11.30 13.36 5.62
N SER A 88 -11.84 14.56 5.44
CA SER A 88 -11.77 15.66 6.40
C SER A 88 -12.86 15.62 7.48
N VAL A 89 -13.98 14.94 7.21
CA VAL A 89 -15.15 14.88 8.09
C VAL A 89 -15.86 13.53 7.94
N GLY A 90 -16.71 13.19 8.92
CA GLY A 90 -17.61 12.04 8.84
C GLY A 90 -17.02 10.75 9.40
N ALA A 91 -17.37 9.63 8.78
CA ALA A 91 -16.96 8.29 9.18
C ALA A 91 -16.27 7.55 8.03
N VAL A 92 -15.29 6.73 8.39
CA VAL A 92 -14.57 5.84 7.47
C VAL A 92 -14.81 4.42 7.92
N TYR A 93 -15.24 3.60 6.97
CA TYR A 93 -15.32 2.17 7.11
C TYR A 93 -14.18 1.55 6.32
N ALA A 94 -13.29 0.84 7.02
CA ALA A 94 -12.10 0.28 6.41
C ALA A 94 -11.87 -1.16 6.88
N ASP A 95 -11.14 -1.93 6.07
CA ASP A 95 -10.71 -3.27 6.45
C ASP A 95 -9.85 -3.24 7.73
N LYS A 96 -9.82 -4.36 8.45
CA LYS A 96 -9.09 -4.51 9.72
C LYS A 96 -7.61 -4.09 9.62
N GLY A 97 -6.97 -4.28 8.45
CA GLY A 97 -5.60 -3.84 8.21
C GLY A 97 -5.39 -2.32 8.34
N TYR A 98 -6.45 -1.53 8.15
CA TYR A 98 -6.48 -0.08 8.32
C TYR A 98 -6.84 0.37 9.74
N CYS A 99 -7.15 -0.52 10.67
CA CYS A 99 -7.62 -0.16 12.02
C CYS A 99 -6.50 -0.20 13.09
N VAL A 100 -5.26 0.11 12.70
CA VAL A 100 -4.10 0.15 13.60
C VAL A 100 -3.76 1.58 14.05
N LYS A 101 -2.76 1.72 14.93
CA LYS A 101 -2.41 3.00 15.60
C LYS A 101 -2.21 4.17 14.63
N SER A 102 -1.54 3.97 13.49
CA SER A 102 -1.25 5.05 12.52
C SER A 102 -2.53 5.63 11.90
N ALA A 103 -3.46 4.78 11.49
CA ALA A 103 -4.72 5.20 10.92
C ALA A 103 -5.64 5.85 11.97
N LYS A 104 -5.70 5.28 13.18
CA LYS A 104 -6.41 5.89 14.32
C LYS A 104 -5.87 7.29 14.65
N GLN A 105 -4.56 7.50 14.55
CA GLN A 105 -3.98 8.83 14.75
C GLN A 105 -4.36 9.79 13.62
N ALA A 106 -4.37 9.31 12.36
CA ALA A 106 -4.75 10.10 11.20
C ALA A 106 -6.23 10.55 11.27
N THR A 107 -7.14 9.67 11.69
CA THR A 107 -8.56 10.01 11.85
C THR A 107 -8.80 10.94 13.04
N ARG A 108 -8.14 10.71 14.18
CA ARG A 108 -8.24 11.60 15.36
C ARG A 108 -7.83 13.03 15.06
N ARG A 109 -6.77 13.24 14.26
CA ARG A 109 -6.32 14.58 13.83
C ARG A 109 -7.37 15.32 12.99
N LYS A 110 -8.25 14.59 12.31
CA LYS A 110 -9.28 15.14 11.42
C LYS A 110 -10.69 15.04 12.01
N ASN A 111 -10.82 14.62 13.27
CA ASN A 111 -12.11 14.35 13.91
C ASN A 111 -13.03 13.43 13.09
N VAL A 112 -12.46 12.35 12.54
CA VAL A 112 -13.16 11.35 11.73
C VAL A 112 -13.37 10.07 12.54
N HIS A 113 -14.56 9.48 12.44
CA HIS A 113 -14.84 8.19 13.07
C HIS A 113 -14.27 7.05 12.21
N LEU A 114 -13.61 6.07 12.84
CA LEU A 114 -13.03 4.92 12.14
C LEU A 114 -13.71 3.64 12.60
N TYR A 115 -14.34 2.93 11.67
CA TYR A 115 -14.98 1.64 11.87
C TYR A 115 -14.26 0.55 11.09
N ALA A 116 -14.09 -0.60 11.71
CA ALA A 116 -13.60 -1.81 11.05
C ALA A 116 -14.79 -2.56 10.44
N ILE A 117 -14.65 -3.06 9.22
CA ILE A 117 -15.56 -4.04 8.59
C ILE A 117 -14.81 -5.36 8.41
#